data_AF-A0A7W1TIR5-F1
#
_entry.id   AF-A0A7W1TIR5-F1
#
_cell.length_a   1.000
_cell.length_b   1.000
_cell.length_c   1.000
_cell.angle_alpha   90.00
_cell.angle_beta   90.00
_cell.angle_gamma   90.00
#
_symmetry.space_group_name_H-M   'P 1'
#
loop_
_entity.id
_entity.type
_entity.pdbx_description
1 polymer ?
#
loop_
_entity_poly.entity_id
_entity_poly.type
_entity_poly.pdbx_seq_one_letter_code
_entity_poly.pdbx_strand_id
1 'polypeptide(L)'
;MHVYHLVARANVDAEGLIIDPQAVRHGTIEHGQVGALAGPIDPLTHLNLDFAAHRLEGCVLVEELAVGAQVPFSEGGFTIAYPQPSAFQFLGKVDQAGRRAAWLERTDTQRG
;
A
#
# COMPACT_ATOMS: atom_id res chain seq x y z
N MET A 1 16.39 -2.11 -1.95
CA MET A 1 15.09 -1.77 -2.57
C MET A 1 14.12 -1.47 -1.45
N HIS A 2 13.56 -0.26 -1.41
CA HIS A 2 12.54 0.11 -0.41
C HIS A 2 11.17 -0.03 -1.06
N VAL A 3 10.21 -0.60 -0.32
CA VAL A 3 8.83 -0.76 -0.78
C VAL A 3 7.98 0.28 -0.08
N TYR A 4 7.23 1.04 -0.87
CA TYR A 4 6.31 2.08 -0.42
C TYR A 4 4.87 1.63 -0.62
N HIS A 5 3.95 2.17 0.19
CA HIS A 5 2.54 2.26 -0.16
C HIS A 5 2.37 3.44 -1.12
N LEU A 6 1.80 3.20 -2.29
CA LEU A 6 1.60 4.20 -3.33
C LEU A 6 0.10 4.46 -3.52
N VAL A 7 -0.25 5.73 -3.69
CA VAL A 7 -1.62 6.18 -3.96
C VAL A 7 -1.64 7.14 -5.15
N ALA A 8 -2.58 6.92 -6.08
CA ALA A 8 -2.75 7.80 -7.23
C ALA A 8 -3.32 9.16 -6.81
N ARG A 9 -2.92 10.22 -7.51
CA ARG A 9 -3.42 11.59 -7.31
C ARG A 9 -4.94 11.69 -7.35
N ALA A 10 -5.57 10.95 -8.25
CA ALA A 10 -7.04 10.92 -8.38
C ALA A 10 -7.76 10.28 -7.18
N ASN A 11 -7.04 9.59 -6.30
CA ASN A 11 -7.58 8.90 -5.11
C ASN A 11 -7.25 9.66 -3.81
N VAL A 12 -6.92 10.94 -3.90
CA VAL A 12 -6.60 11.81 -2.77
C VAL A 12 -7.44 13.08 -2.88
N ASP A 13 -8.07 13.47 -1.78
CA ASP A 13 -8.86 14.70 -1.70
C ASP A 13 -8.00 15.96 -1.55
N ALA A 14 -8.64 17.13 -1.45
CA ALA A 14 -7.94 18.41 -1.38
C ALA A 14 -7.15 18.58 -0.07
N GLU A 15 -7.55 17.85 0.97
CA GLU A 15 -6.94 17.84 2.30
C GLU A 15 -5.77 16.85 2.42
N GLY A 16 -5.49 16.07 1.36
CA GLY A 16 -4.42 15.07 1.35
C GLY A 16 -4.83 13.74 1.99
N LEU A 17 -6.13 13.48 2.10
CA LEU A 17 -6.66 12.22 2.63
C LEU A 17 -7.02 11.27 1.50
N ILE A 18 -6.78 9.98 1.74
CA ILE A 18 -7.05 8.92 0.77
C ILE A 18 -8.56 8.63 0.73
N ILE A 19 -9.14 8.67 -0.47
CA ILE A 19 -10.58 8.46 -0.70
C ILE A 19 -10.93 6.97 -0.60
N ASP A 20 -10.24 6.11 -1.37
CA ASP A 20 -10.35 4.65 -1.30
C ASP A 20 -9.01 4.02 -0.89
N PRO A 21 -8.83 3.69 0.40
CA PRO A 21 -7.61 3.06 0.90
C PRO A 21 -7.34 1.68 0.30
N GLN A 22 -8.35 0.95 -0.19
CA GLN A 22 -8.17 -0.38 -0.75
C GLN A 22 -7.51 -0.35 -2.14
N ALA A 23 -7.57 0.79 -2.83
CA ALA A 23 -6.90 1.00 -4.10
C ALA A 23 -5.40 1.29 -3.97
N VAL A 24 -4.88 1.47 -2.74
CA VAL A 24 -3.44 1.63 -2.48
C VAL A 24 -2.70 0.36 -2.87
N ARG A 25 -1.52 0.51 -3.46
CA ARG A 25 -0.66 -0.61 -3.90
C ARG A 25 0.72 -0.52 -3.29
N HIS A 26 1.37 -1.65 -3.07
CA HIS A 26 2.80 -1.64 -2.81
C HIS A 26 3.58 -1.37 -4.10
N GLY A 27 4.68 -0.64 -4.01
CA GLY A 27 5.55 -0.39 -5.15
C GLY A 27 6.93 0.10 -4.77
N THR A 28 7.77 0.32 -5.78
CA THR A 28 9.10 0.92 -5.63
C THR A 28 9.15 2.24 -6.38
N ILE A 29 10.07 3.12 -5.94
CA ILE A 29 10.32 4.40 -6.59
C ILE A 29 11.78 4.42 -7.04
N GLU A 30 12.00 4.76 -8.30
CA GLU A 30 13.29 4.80 -8.95
C GLU A 30 13.38 6.07 -9.79
N HIS A 31 14.43 6.87 -9.58
CA HIS A 31 14.67 8.12 -10.32
C HIS A 31 13.44 9.08 -10.38
N GLY A 32 12.68 9.17 -9.28
CA GLY A 32 11.48 10.03 -9.22
C GLY A 32 10.25 9.47 -9.92
N GLN A 33 10.26 8.20 -10.29
CA GLN A 33 9.16 7.52 -10.98
C GLN A 33 8.81 6.20 -10.28
N VAL A 34 7.61 5.69 -10.54
CA VAL A 34 7.22 4.35 -10.09
C VAL A 34 8.07 3.31 -10.84
N GLY A 35 8.92 2.57 -10.11
CA GLY A 35 9.79 1.54 -10.69
C GLY A 35 9.08 0.19 -10.87
N ALA A 36 8.30 -0.21 -9.88
CA ALA A 36 7.52 -1.44 -9.90
C ALA A 36 6.24 -1.30 -9.07
N LEU A 37 5.23 -2.11 -9.40
CA LEU A 37 3.96 -2.19 -8.67
C LEU A 37 3.62 -3.64 -8.35
N ALA A 38 3.22 -3.89 -7.11
CA ALA A 38 2.63 -5.15 -6.68
C ALA A 38 1.10 -5.03 -6.62
N GLY A 39 0.43 -6.03 -6.06
CA GLY A 39 -1.02 -5.99 -5.87
C GLY A 39 -1.49 -4.87 -4.94
N PRO A 40 -2.82 -4.66 -4.87
CA PRO A 40 -3.42 -3.85 -3.82
C PRO A 40 -3.04 -4.34 -2.43
N ILE A 41 -3.11 -3.44 -1.45
CA ILE A 41 -2.96 -3.81 -0.04
C ILE A 41 -4.03 -4.85 0.35
N ASP A 42 -3.75 -5.66 1.36
CA ASP A 42 -4.77 -6.52 1.97
C ASP A 42 -5.45 -5.78 3.13
N PRO A 43 -6.76 -5.46 3.03
CA PRO A 43 -7.51 -4.77 4.09
C PRO A 43 -7.47 -5.48 5.44
N LEU A 44 -7.42 -6.83 5.46
CA LEU A 44 -7.39 -7.62 6.71
C LEU A 44 -6.10 -7.39 7.52
N THR A 45 -5.07 -6.83 6.89
CA THR A 45 -3.79 -6.53 7.53
C THR A 45 -3.55 -5.02 7.65
N HIS A 46 -3.86 -4.26 6.61
CA HIS A 46 -3.51 -2.84 6.52
C HIS A 46 -4.57 -1.92 7.12
N LEU A 47 -5.85 -2.30 7.10
CA LEU A 47 -6.96 -1.51 7.63
C LEU A 47 -7.52 -2.10 8.94
N ASN A 48 -6.81 -3.08 9.52
CA ASN A 48 -7.24 -3.81 10.70
C ASN A 48 -6.61 -3.26 11.98
N LEU A 49 -7.44 -2.71 12.87
CA LEU A 49 -7.04 -2.18 14.18
C LEU A 49 -6.54 -3.29 15.13
N ASP A 50 -6.96 -4.54 14.94
CA ASP A 50 -6.47 -5.69 15.70
C ASP A 50 -5.06 -6.14 15.26
N PHE A 51 -4.49 -5.52 14.22
CA PHE A 51 -3.19 -5.87 13.65
C PHE A 51 -2.30 -4.65 13.36
N ALA A 52 -2.03 -3.86 14.40
CA ALA A 52 -1.31 -2.59 14.28
C ALA A 52 0.09 -2.67 13.65
N ALA A 53 0.76 -3.83 13.70
CA ALA A 53 2.12 -4.01 13.18
C ALA A 53 2.24 -3.84 11.65
N HIS A 54 1.13 -3.92 10.92
CA HIS A 54 1.12 -3.80 9.46
C HIS A 54 0.10 -2.75 8.99
N ARG A 55 -0.26 -1.81 9.86
CA ARG A 55 -1.25 -0.77 9.57
C ARG A 55 -0.81 0.08 8.37
N LEU A 56 -1.77 0.47 7.54
CA LEU A 56 -1.55 1.48 6.50
C LEU A 56 -1.24 2.82 7.15
N GLU A 57 -0.11 3.41 6.79
CA GLU A 57 0.30 4.73 7.27
C GLU A 57 0.39 5.70 6.09
N GLY A 58 1.37 6.60 6.10
CA GLY A 58 1.60 7.53 5.00
C GLY A 58 1.87 6.81 3.69
N CYS A 59 1.08 7.14 2.67
CA CYS A 59 1.23 6.63 1.31
C CYS A 59 1.89 7.70 0.43
N VAL A 60 2.88 7.32 -0.37
CA VAL A 60 3.50 8.22 -1.32
C VAL A 60 2.51 8.50 -2.46
N LEU A 61 2.26 9.79 -2.68
CA LEU A 61 1.45 10.28 -3.79
C LEU A 61 2.20 10.07 -5.11
N VAL A 62 1.53 9.50 -6.09
CA VAL A 62 2.02 9.36 -7.47
C VAL A 62 0.96 9.89 -8.43
N GLU A 63 1.36 10.33 -9.62
CA GLU A 63 0.38 10.81 -10.62
C GLU A 63 -0.63 9.71 -10.96
N GLU A 64 -0.13 8.51 -11.26
CA GLU A 64 -0.93 7.33 -11.56
C GLU A 64 -0.28 6.05 -11.01
N LEU A 65 -1.08 5.02 -10.73
CA LEU A 65 -0.58 3.70 -10.32
C LEU A 65 -0.14 2.88 -11.55
N ALA A 66 0.88 3.38 -12.24
CA ALA A 66 1.52 2.75 -13.39
C ALA A 66 3.05 2.87 -13.30
N VAL A 67 3.79 1.87 -13.81
CA VAL A 67 5.26 1.95 -13.91
C VAL A 67 5.66 3.11 -14.83
N GLY A 68 6.65 3.89 -14.42
CA GLY A 68 7.09 5.12 -15.11
C GLY A 68 6.28 6.37 -14.77
N ALA A 69 5.18 6.24 -14.01
CA ALA A 69 4.43 7.40 -13.55
C ALA A 69 5.29 8.29 -12.64
N GLN A 70 5.10 9.61 -12.74
CA GLN A 70 5.86 10.57 -11.95
C GLN A 70 5.47 10.52 -10.47
N VAL A 71 6.46 10.75 -9.62
CA VAL A 71 6.29 10.91 -8.18
C VAL A 71 6.53 12.38 -7.82
N PRO A 72 5.48 13.14 -7.46
CA PRO A 72 5.62 14.52 -7.04
C PRO A 72 6.51 14.68 -5.79
N PHE A 73 7.54 15.52 -5.93
CA PHE A 73 8.41 15.94 -4.84
C PHE A 73 8.05 17.36 -4.37
N SER A 74 8.08 17.56 -3.05
CA SER A 74 8.09 18.88 -2.42
C SER A 74 9.46 19.14 -1.78
N GLU A 75 9.69 20.35 -1.25
CA GLU A 75 10.97 20.72 -0.64
C GLU A 75 11.43 19.77 0.50
N GLY A 76 10.51 19.01 1.10
CA GLY A 76 10.78 18.06 2.19
C GLY A 76 10.87 16.58 1.78
N GLY A 77 10.75 16.24 0.48
CA GLY A 77 10.76 14.85 0.00
C GLY A 77 9.46 14.47 -0.72
N PHE A 78 9.07 13.21 -0.59
CA PHE A 78 7.83 12.71 -1.20
C PHE A 78 6.61 13.43 -0.65
N THR A 79 5.64 13.73 -1.52
CA THR A 79 4.30 14.12 -1.06
C THR A 79 3.60 12.89 -0.47
N ILE A 80 3.10 13.00 0.75
CA ILE A 80 2.46 11.90 1.49
C ILE A 80 0.97 12.19 1.69
N ALA A 81 0.12 11.22 1.40
CA ALA A 81 -1.29 11.21 1.73
C ALA A 81 -1.59 10.18 2.82
N TYR A 82 -2.64 10.40 3.60
CA TYR A 82 -2.96 9.55 4.75
C TYR A 82 -4.37 8.96 4.66
N PRO A 83 -4.58 7.71 5.09
CA PRO A 83 -5.93 7.17 5.20
C PRO A 83 -6.72 7.91 6.28
N GLN A 84 -8.02 8.10 6.04
CA GLN A 84 -8.92 8.65 7.06
C GLN A 84 -9.03 7.68 8.26
N PRO A 85 -9.19 8.16 9.51
CA PRO A 85 -9.38 7.28 10.66
C PRO A 85 -10.57 6.32 10.52
N SER A 86 -11.61 6.74 9.78
CA SER A 86 -12.80 5.95 9.45
C SER A 86 -12.53 4.76 8.51
N ALA A 87 -11.38 4.73 7.84
CA ALA A 87 -10.96 3.62 6.99
C ALA A 87 -10.64 2.33 7.78
N PHE A 88 -10.37 2.48 9.08
CA PHE A 88 -9.88 1.39 9.91
C PHE A 88 -11.00 0.73 10.71
N GLN A 89 -10.93 -0.59 10.84
CA GLN A 89 -11.93 -1.41 11.53
C GLN A 89 -11.27 -2.50 12.37
N PHE A 90 -11.96 -2.99 13.40
CA PHE A 90 -11.57 -4.20 14.12
C PHE A 90 -12.07 -5.42 13.34
N LEU A 91 -11.15 -6.12 12.67
CA LEU A 91 -11.47 -7.27 11.79
C LEU A 91 -11.10 -8.62 12.43
N GLY A 92 -10.68 -8.61 13.69
CA GLY A 92 -10.21 -9.77 14.41
C GLY A 92 -8.74 -10.11 14.13
N LYS A 93 -8.26 -11.16 14.80
CA LYS A 93 -6.85 -11.57 14.72
C LYS A 93 -6.52 -12.10 13.33
N VAL A 94 -5.37 -11.67 12.81
CA VAL A 94 -4.80 -12.20 11.57
C VAL A 94 -4.04 -13.49 11.86
N ASP A 95 -4.48 -14.61 11.27
CA ASP A 95 -3.72 -15.87 11.28
C ASP A 95 -2.51 -15.79 10.33
N GLN A 96 -1.42 -15.23 10.82
CA GLN A 96 -0.18 -15.09 10.05
C GLN A 96 0.45 -16.45 9.69
N ALA A 97 0.34 -17.43 10.59
CA ALA A 97 0.97 -18.73 10.41
C ALA A 97 0.28 -19.52 9.28
N GLY A 98 -1.05 -19.61 9.32
CA GLY A 98 -1.83 -20.26 8.26
C GLY A 98 -1.65 -19.58 6.91
N ARG A 99 -1.65 -18.24 6.88
CA ARG A 99 -1.43 -17.46 5.64
C ARG A 99 -0.04 -17.70 5.03
N ARG A 100 1.00 -17.79 5.86
CA ARG A 100 2.36 -18.13 5.40
C ARG A 100 2.44 -19.55 4.86
N ALA A 101 1.84 -20.52 5.55
CA ALA A 101 1.80 -21.91 5.11
C ALA A 101 1.11 -22.05 3.74
N ALA A 102 -0.06 -21.42 3.58
CA ALA A 102 -0.79 -21.43 2.31
C ALA A 102 -0.01 -20.75 1.16
N TRP A 103 0.78 -19.71 1.46
CA TRP A 103 1.64 -19.09 0.45
C TRP A 103 2.76 -20.04 -0.01
N LEU A 104 3.45 -20.70 0.93
CA LEU A 104 4.51 -21.65 0.63
C LEU A 104 4.01 -22.81 -0.23
N GLU A 105 2.86 -23.39 0.11
CA GLU A 105 2.24 -24.48 -0.66
C GLU A 105 1.95 -24.07 -2.11
N ARG A 106 1.41 -22.86 -2.32
CA ARG A 106 1.17 -22.32 -3.67
C ARG A 106 2.47 -22.10 -4.45
N THR A 107 3.53 -21.63 -3.81
CA THR A 107 4.80 -21.39 -4.48
C THR A 107 5.57 -22.66 -4.79
N ASP A 108 5.45 -23.69 -3.95
CA ASP A 108 6.07 -25.00 -4.20
C ASP A 108 5.39 -25.71 -5.37
N THR A 109 4.05 -25.61 -5.46
CA THR A 109 3.26 -26.17 -6.56
C THR A 109 3.58 -25.51 -7.92
N GLN A 110 4.03 -24.25 -7.94
CA GLN A 110 4.41 -23.54 -9.16
C GLN A 110 5.87 -23.79 -9.60
N ARG A 111 6.66 -24.50 -8.79
CA ARG A 111 8.07 -24.82 -9.06
C ARG A 111 8.30 -26.26 -9.51
N GLY A 112 7.29 -27.13 -9.41
CA GLY A 112 7.28 -28.50 -9.94
C GLY A 112 6.64 -28.56 -11.32
#